data_AF-C1MH05-F1
#
_entry.id   AF-C1MH05-F1
#
_cell.length_a   1.000
_cell.length_b   1.000
_cell.length_c   1.000
_cell.angle_alpha   90.00
_cell.angle_beta   90.00
_cell.angle_gamma   90.00
#
_symmetry.space_group_name_H-M   'P 1'
#
loop_
_entity.id
_entity.type
_entity.pdbx_description
1 polymer ?
#
loop_
_entity_poly.entity_id
_entity_poly.type
_entity_poly.pdbx_seq_one_letter_code
_entity_poly.pdbx_strand_id
1 'polypeptide(L)'
;MRNVLLLFAVLAACALFAPSADAQQIMQAPLDAPSDAPLFAGGKDVFGRTPRCRACHAIVNALHMRLTPRLEELKRKEEKRKLGTGSAARKIEYGVYGDLIETQVGSVCSAGDLWRDRVVRKECEKIMNHEDEIVGIYNKWLKKGAPGKGEGGWNWNWEMCHRATEACPEELAMHELEEFDDDGAGEASERRYRSEQTPERGHETDGMLTVTAGSYYDVVVKDPAVNFLVYTAFPDPDGEHAEFHASIAPALAATQKLFDDAGLGDVFKIGMVNADNNDVPPPYGMVTKTPSVCLYPANNKGWPRYNTELNDGRLTPFDVLFFVGNTASETVAAKARELMKTTPDDVLRRKSWDHDEL
;
A
#
# COMPACT_ATOMS: atom_id res chain seq x y z
N MET A 1 24.52 -56.94 9.54
CA MET A 1 24.58 -55.57 8.97
C MET A 1 23.73 -55.48 7.70
N ARG A 2 22.42 -55.71 7.79
CA ARG A 2 21.51 -55.69 6.62
C ARG A 2 20.17 -54.97 6.91
N ASN A 3 19.92 -54.62 8.17
CA ASN A 3 18.69 -53.96 8.63
C ASN A 3 18.87 -52.47 8.95
N VAL A 4 20.09 -51.93 8.91
CA VAL A 4 20.34 -50.49 9.15
C VAL A 4 20.18 -49.67 7.87
N LEU A 5 20.42 -50.27 6.70
CA LEU A 5 20.31 -49.60 5.39
C LEU A 5 18.86 -49.38 4.93
N LEU A 6 17.87 -50.12 5.47
CA LEU A 6 16.46 -49.96 5.11
C LEU A 6 15.77 -48.82 5.88
N LEU A 7 16.23 -48.47 7.09
CA LEU A 7 15.66 -47.34 7.84
C LEU A 7 16.10 -45.98 7.28
N PHE A 8 17.33 -45.86 6.77
CA PHE A 8 17.81 -44.60 6.17
C PHE A 8 17.17 -44.32 4.81
N ALA A 9 16.78 -45.34 4.05
CA ALA A 9 16.10 -45.16 2.76
C ALA A 9 14.64 -44.68 2.93
N VAL A 10 13.97 -45.02 4.03
CA VAL A 10 12.59 -44.58 4.29
C VAL A 10 12.57 -43.16 4.89
N LEU A 11 13.57 -42.78 5.70
CA LEU A 11 13.69 -41.41 6.22
C LEU A 11 14.11 -40.40 5.15
N ALA A 12 14.89 -40.80 4.14
CA ALA A 12 15.26 -39.93 3.01
C ALA A 12 14.13 -39.78 1.97
N ALA A 13 13.17 -40.70 1.92
CA ALA A 13 12.04 -40.62 0.99
C ALA A 13 10.86 -39.78 1.51
N CYS A 14 10.77 -39.54 2.83
CA CYS A 14 9.74 -38.66 3.42
C CYS A 14 10.13 -37.18 3.44
N ALA A 15 11.40 -36.83 3.22
CA ALA A 15 11.87 -35.44 3.20
C ALA A 15 11.68 -34.72 1.84
N LEU A 16 11.17 -35.43 0.81
CA LEU A 16 10.94 -34.86 -0.54
C LEU A 16 9.46 -34.56 -0.83
N PHE A 17 8.58 -34.69 0.17
CA PHE A 17 7.17 -34.31 0.08
C PHE A 17 6.79 -33.29 1.17
N ALA A 18 7.68 -32.32 1.43
CA ALA A 18 7.18 -31.05 1.93
C ALA A 18 6.34 -30.44 0.78
N PRO A 19 5.06 -30.12 0.97
CA PRO A 19 4.35 -29.32 0.00
C PRO A 19 5.07 -27.97 -0.04
N SER A 20 5.87 -27.76 -1.07
CA SER A 20 6.19 -26.41 -1.50
C SER A 20 4.84 -25.74 -1.73
N ALA A 21 4.50 -24.77 -0.88
CA ALA A 21 3.39 -23.87 -1.14
C ALA A 21 3.69 -23.16 -2.46
N ASP A 22 3.19 -23.74 -3.55
CA ASP A 22 3.35 -23.17 -4.88
C ASP A 22 2.60 -21.85 -4.87
N ALA A 23 3.35 -20.74 -4.78
CA ALA A 23 2.82 -19.40 -4.98
C ALA A 23 2.20 -19.34 -6.38
N GLN A 24 0.88 -19.41 -6.45
CA GLN A 24 0.15 -19.35 -7.71
C GLN A 24 -0.21 -17.90 -8.05
N GLN A 25 0.05 -17.50 -9.29
CA GLN A 25 -0.47 -16.27 -9.86
C GLN A 25 -1.96 -16.49 -10.20
N ILE A 26 -2.86 -15.92 -9.40
CA ILE A 26 -4.31 -16.01 -9.66
C ILE A 26 -4.69 -14.88 -10.63
N MET A 27 -5.12 -15.24 -11.84
CA MET A 27 -5.81 -14.33 -12.77
C MET A 27 -7.32 -14.34 -12.47
N GLN A 28 -7.87 -13.24 -11.99
CA GLN A 28 -9.32 -13.02 -11.99
C GLN A 28 -9.73 -12.28 -13.27
N ALA A 29 -10.71 -12.82 -13.99
CA ALA A 29 -11.32 -12.15 -15.14
C ALA A 29 -12.20 -10.97 -14.66
N PRO A 30 -12.22 -9.84 -15.38
CA PRO A 30 -12.87 -8.62 -14.91
C PRO A 30 -14.39 -8.73 -15.02
N LEU A 31 -15.08 -8.69 -13.89
CA LEU A 31 -16.46 -8.19 -13.82
C LEU A 31 -16.36 -6.67 -13.68
N ASP A 32 -16.78 -5.95 -14.73
CA ASP A 32 -17.02 -4.50 -14.80
C ASP A 32 -16.60 -3.72 -13.55
N ALA A 33 -15.29 -3.50 -13.39
CA ALA A 33 -14.76 -2.64 -12.34
C ALA A 33 -15.10 -1.18 -12.71
N PRO A 34 -15.68 -0.39 -11.80
CA PRO A 34 -15.83 1.05 -12.02
C PRO A 34 -14.46 1.65 -12.33
N SER A 35 -14.37 2.47 -13.39
CA SER A 35 -13.13 3.11 -13.86
C SER A 35 -12.53 4.15 -12.91
N ASP A 36 -13.16 4.36 -11.76
CA ASP A 36 -12.83 5.43 -10.84
C ASP A 36 -12.28 4.81 -9.56
N ALA A 37 -11.06 5.21 -9.16
CA ALA A 37 -10.48 4.81 -7.88
C ALA A 37 -11.48 5.06 -6.74
N PRO A 38 -11.74 4.07 -5.86
CA PRO A 38 -12.70 4.23 -4.78
C PRO A 38 -12.30 5.42 -3.88
N LEU A 39 -13.22 6.37 -3.72
CA LEU A 39 -13.03 7.57 -2.91
C LEU A 39 -13.47 7.31 -1.47
N PHE A 40 -12.56 7.53 -0.52
CA PHE A 40 -12.80 7.35 0.92
C PHE A 40 -13.48 8.59 1.53
N ALA A 41 -14.00 8.44 2.76
CA ALA A 41 -14.57 9.54 3.52
C ALA A 41 -13.57 10.72 3.64
N GLY A 42 -13.95 11.91 3.16
CA GLY A 42 -13.06 13.07 3.02
C GLY A 42 -12.50 13.30 1.62
N GLY A 43 -12.89 12.51 0.61
CA GLY A 43 -12.55 12.72 -0.81
C GLY A 43 -11.12 12.29 -1.19
N LYS A 44 -10.42 11.66 -0.26
CA LYS A 44 -9.09 11.07 -0.49
C LYS A 44 -9.20 9.75 -1.24
N ASP A 45 -8.18 9.39 -1.99
CA ASP A 45 -8.10 8.09 -2.67
C ASP A 45 -7.28 7.07 -1.87
N VAL A 46 -6.97 5.94 -2.50
CA VAL A 46 -6.25 4.82 -1.89
C VAL A 46 -4.88 5.24 -1.38
N PHE A 47 -4.25 6.24 -1.97
CA PHE A 47 -2.93 6.75 -1.55
C PHE A 47 -3.02 7.89 -0.52
N GLY A 48 -4.23 8.20 -0.04
CA GLY A 48 -4.45 9.36 0.80
C GLY A 48 -4.38 10.69 0.04
N ARG A 49 -4.34 10.68 -1.30
CA ARG A 49 -4.30 11.90 -2.13
C ARG A 49 -5.66 12.59 -2.06
N THR A 50 -5.66 13.86 -1.67
CA THR A 50 -6.83 14.72 -1.81
C THR A 50 -7.20 14.89 -3.30
N PRO A 51 -8.42 15.34 -3.63
CA PRO A 51 -8.77 15.63 -5.02
C PRO A 51 -7.81 16.62 -5.70
N ARG A 52 -7.27 17.58 -4.93
CA ARG A 52 -6.27 18.53 -5.41
C ARG A 52 -4.93 17.85 -5.70
N CYS A 53 -4.46 16.98 -4.81
CA CYS A 53 -3.22 16.25 -5.02
C CYS A 53 -3.32 15.30 -6.23
N ARG A 54 -4.45 14.59 -6.38
CA ARG A 54 -4.74 13.76 -7.56
C ARG A 54 -4.74 14.56 -8.86
N ALA A 55 -5.37 15.73 -8.86
CA ALA A 55 -5.37 16.60 -10.02
C ALA A 55 -3.96 17.05 -10.39
N CYS A 56 -3.10 17.33 -9.40
CA CYS A 56 -1.70 17.65 -9.68
C CYS A 56 -0.96 16.46 -10.30
N HIS A 57 -1.06 15.26 -9.73
CA HIS A 57 -0.40 14.07 -10.29
C HIS A 57 -0.84 13.82 -11.74
N ALA A 58 -2.15 13.96 -12.01
CA ALA A 58 -2.71 13.82 -13.36
C ALA A 58 -2.23 14.92 -14.32
N ILE A 59 -2.05 16.17 -13.86
CA ILE A 59 -1.39 17.24 -14.64
C ILE A 59 0.04 16.83 -14.98
N VAL A 60 0.80 16.33 -14.01
CA VAL A 60 2.19 15.91 -14.26
C VAL A 60 2.25 14.81 -15.31
N ASN A 61 1.43 13.78 -15.16
CA ASN A 61 1.37 12.65 -16.10
C ASN A 61 0.95 13.10 -17.51
N ALA A 62 -0.07 13.96 -17.61
CA ALA A 62 -0.53 14.49 -18.89
C ALA A 62 0.56 15.30 -19.60
N LEU A 63 1.31 16.13 -18.86
CA LEU A 63 2.42 16.89 -19.42
C LEU A 63 3.63 16.00 -19.73
N HIS A 64 3.96 15.02 -18.89
CA HIS A 64 5.02 14.06 -19.19
C HIS A 64 4.77 13.29 -20.49
N MET A 65 3.53 12.87 -20.74
CA MET A 65 3.20 12.15 -21.97
C MET A 65 3.23 13.04 -23.23
N ARG A 66 2.95 14.34 -23.10
CA ARG A 66 2.72 15.24 -24.25
C ARG A 66 3.85 16.24 -24.50
N LEU A 67 4.51 16.70 -23.45
CA LEU A 67 5.46 17.79 -23.46
C LEU A 67 6.91 17.28 -23.36
N THR A 68 7.23 16.40 -22.41
CA THR A 68 8.61 15.93 -22.17
C THR A 68 9.27 15.33 -23.43
N PRO A 69 8.66 14.37 -24.15
CA PRO A 69 9.26 13.81 -25.37
C PRO A 69 9.49 14.86 -26.46
N ARG A 70 8.59 15.85 -26.57
CA ARG A 70 8.69 16.91 -27.58
C ARG A 70 9.81 17.87 -27.24
N LEU A 71 9.98 18.20 -25.96
CA LEU A 71 11.08 19.04 -25.46
C LEU A 71 12.43 18.36 -25.65
N GLU A 72 12.53 17.06 -25.37
CA GLU A 72 13.75 16.27 -25.62
C GLU A 72 14.12 16.25 -27.11
N GLU A 73 13.14 16.04 -27.99
CA GLU A 73 13.35 16.06 -29.43
C GLU A 73 13.75 17.45 -29.95
N LEU A 74 13.12 18.52 -29.43
CA LEU A 74 13.51 19.90 -29.71
C LEU A 74 14.93 20.20 -29.23
N LYS A 75 15.28 19.77 -28.03
CA LYS A 75 16.61 19.91 -27.46
C LYS A 75 17.66 19.20 -28.32
N ARG A 76 17.38 17.96 -28.73
CA ARG A 76 18.25 17.18 -29.63
C ARG A 76 18.44 17.87 -30.99
N LYS A 77 17.39 18.49 -31.54
CA LYS A 77 17.46 19.29 -32.78
C LYS A 77 18.32 20.54 -32.58
N GLU A 78 18.13 21.24 -31.48
CA GLU A 78 18.91 22.43 -31.12
C GLU A 78 20.38 22.11 -30.89
N GLU A 79 20.71 21.01 -30.22
CA GLU A 79 22.08 20.54 -30.04
C GLU A 79 22.74 20.20 -31.39
N LYS A 80 22.03 19.49 -32.27
CA LYS A 80 22.52 19.23 -33.65
C LYS A 80 22.70 20.51 -34.44
N ARG A 81 21.80 21.49 -34.31
CA ARG A 81 21.91 22.80 -34.95
C ARG A 81 23.15 23.55 -34.47
N LYS A 82 23.39 23.57 -33.16
CA LYS A 82 24.56 24.23 -32.53
C LYS A 82 25.89 23.58 -32.92
N LEU A 83 25.91 22.27 -33.14
CA LEU A 83 27.08 21.53 -33.62
C LEU A 83 27.37 21.72 -35.12
N GLY A 84 26.41 22.25 -35.89
CA GLY A 84 26.58 22.50 -37.32
C GLY A 84 27.46 23.74 -37.60
N THR A 85 28.04 23.81 -38.81
CA THR A 85 28.90 24.94 -39.25
C THR A 85 28.17 25.96 -40.13
N GLY A 86 26.89 25.74 -40.43
CA GLY A 86 26.07 26.58 -41.32
C GLY A 86 25.50 27.85 -40.68
N SER A 87 24.86 28.71 -41.49
CA SER A 87 24.19 29.94 -41.04
C SER A 87 23.10 29.69 -40.00
N ALA A 88 22.43 28.54 -40.07
CA ALA A 88 21.44 28.09 -39.09
C ALA A 88 22.02 27.89 -37.68
N ALA A 89 23.31 27.56 -37.53
CA ALA A 89 23.97 27.40 -36.23
C ALA A 89 24.24 28.74 -35.52
N ARG A 90 24.34 29.84 -36.29
CA ARG A 90 24.63 31.19 -35.79
C ARG A 90 23.39 32.00 -35.40
N LYS A 91 22.20 31.51 -35.77
CA LYS A 91 20.93 32.17 -35.41
C LYS A 91 20.62 31.91 -33.93
N ILE A 92 20.41 32.96 -33.14
CA ILE A 92 19.92 32.83 -31.76
C ILE A 92 18.40 32.86 -31.83
N GLU A 93 17.76 31.72 -31.59
CA GLU A 93 16.30 31.67 -31.46
C GLU A 93 15.95 31.79 -29.98
N TYR A 94 15.24 32.86 -29.64
CA TYR A 94 14.64 33.07 -28.33
C TYR A 94 13.26 32.41 -28.31
N GLY A 95 12.82 31.89 -27.17
CA GLY A 95 11.48 31.31 -27.02
C GLY A 95 11.29 29.91 -27.59
N VAL A 96 12.36 29.24 -28.06
CA VAL A 96 12.29 27.90 -28.71
C VAL A 96 11.51 26.86 -27.90
N TYR A 97 11.63 26.91 -26.58
CA TYR A 97 10.91 26.02 -25.67
C TYR A 97 9.66 26.67 -25.05
N GLY A 98 9.66 28.00 -24.89
CA GLY A 98 8.66 28.75 -24.15
C GLY A 98 7.26 28.57 -24.73
N ASP A 99 7.10 28.88 -26.02
CA ASP A 99 5.82 28.77 -26.71
C ASP A 99 5.21 27.37 -26.61
N LEU A 100 6.04 26.33 -26.69
CA LEU A 100 5.60 24.94 -26.57
C LEU A 100 5.18 24.61 -25.13
N ILE A 101 5.95 25.03 -24.13
CA ILE A 101 5.64 24.80 -22.71
C ILE A 101 4.34 25.51 -22.35
N GLU A 102 4.24 26.81 -22.62
CA GLU A 102 3.05 27.63 -22.34
C GLU A 102 1.80 27.06 -23.02
N THR A 103 1.90 26.67 -24.29
CA THR A 103 0.76 26.08 -25.02
C THR A 103 0.29 24.75 -24.42
N GLN A 104 1.22 23.86 -24.04
CA GLN A 104 0.86 22.55 -23.47
C GLN A 104 0.37 22.66 -22.02
N VAL A 105 0.98 23.55 -21.24
CA VAL A 105 0.58 23.82 -19.86
C VAL A 105 -0.80 24.48 -19.83
N GLY A 106 -1.03 25.56 -20.58
CA GLY A 106 -2.32 26.25 -20.61
C GLY A 106 -3.50 25.41 -21.11
N SER A 107 -3.23 24.32 -21.84
CA SER A 107 -4.27 23.38 -22.32
C SER A 107 -4.39 22.09 -21.50
N VAL A 108 -3.60 21.93 -20.42
CA VAL A 108 -3.48 20.65 -19.71
C VAL A 108 -4.79 20.17 -19.08
N CYS A 109 -5.62 21.05 -18.53
CA CYS A 109 -6.90 20.65 -17.92
C CYS A 109 -7.93 20.15 -18.95
N SER A 110 -7.68 20.36 -20.23
CA SER A 110 -8.46 19.78 -21.33
C SER A 110 -7.90 18.45 -21.83
N ALA A 111 -6.85 17.90 -21.20
CA ALA A 111 -6.34 16.57 -21.49
C ALA A 111 -7.39 15.50 -21.16
N GLY A 112 -7.46 14.44 -21.99
CA GLY A 112 -8.58 13.51 -21.98
C GLY A 112 -8.87 12.86 -20.62
N ASP A 113 -7.85 12.57 -19.84
CA ASP A 113 -8.00 11.86 -18.57
C ASP A 113 -8.33 12.82 -17.42
N LEU A 114 -7.86 14.07 -17.50
CA LEU A 114 -8.22 15.17 -16.59
C LEU A 114 -9.63 15.72 -16.87
N TRP A 115 -10.01 15.80 -18.15
CA TRP A 115 -11.26 16.41 -18.59
C TRP A 115 -12.49 15.56 -18.26
N ARG A 116 -12.34 14.23 -18.25
CA ARG A 116 -13.45 13.28 -18.05
C ARG A 116 -13.93 13.20 -16.60
N ASP A 117 -13.04 13.39 -15.62
CA ASP A 117 -13.41 13.48 -14.19
C ASP A 117 -13.75 14.94 -13.81
N ARG A 118 -15.02 15.17 -13.44
CA ARG A 118 -15.54 16.50 -13.08
C ARG A 118 -14.85 17.10 -11.84
N VAL A 119 -14.49 16.27 -10.85
CA VAL A 119 -13.87 16.72 -9.61
C VAL A 119 -12.42 17.08 -9.87
N VAL A 120 -11.68 16.21 -10.54
CA VAL A 120 -10.28 16.44 -10.93
C VAL A 120 -10.15 17.64 -11.86
N ARG A 121 -11.06 17.81 -12.83
CA ARG A 121 -11.08 18.98 -13.72
C ARG A 121 -11.19 20.31 -12.96
N LYS A 122 -12.08 20.39 -11.96
CA LYS A 122 -12.25 21.61 -11.15
C LYS A 122 -11.02 21.93 -10.32
N GLU A 123 -10.35 20.92 -9.78
CA GLU A 123 -9.10 21.13 -9.03
C GLU A 123 -7.94 21.47 -9.96
N CYS A 124 -7.91 20.92 -11.18
CA CYS A 124 -6.95 21.29 -12.20
C CYS A 124 -7.04 22.79 -12.54
N GLU A 125 -8.25 23.31 -12.80
CA GLU A 125 -8.47 24.74 -13.05
C GLU A 125 -7.96 25.62 -11.90
N LYS A 126 -8.05 25.16 -10.64
CA LYS A 126 -7.50 25.88 -9.48
C LYS A 126 -5.98 25.81 -9.42
N ILE A 127 -5.39 24.66 -9.74
CA ILE A 127 -3.92 24.47 -9.78
C ILE A 127 -3.31 25.34 -10.87
N MET A 128 -4.01 25.53 -11.99
CA MET A 128 -3.58 26.40 -13.08
C MET A 128 -3.51 27.89 -12.73
N ASN A 129 -3.96 28.32 -11.53
CA ASN A 129 -3.58 29.65 -11.02
C ASN A 129 -2.07 29.78 -10.79
N HIS A 130 -1.34 28.65 -10.74
CA HIS A 130 0.12 28.55 -10.65
C HIS A 130 0.77 28.20 -12.00
N GLU A 131 0.16 28.61 -13.12
CA GLU A 131 0.63 28.30 -14.47
C GLU A 131 2.09 28.74 -14.69
N ASP A 132 2.43 29.96 -14.28
CA ASP A 132 3.76 30.53 -14.46
C ASP A 132 4.83 29.74 -13.68
N GLU A 133 4.51 29.27 -12.48
CA GLU A 133 5.39 28.41 -11.69
C GLU A 133 5.60 27.05 -12.35
N ILE A 134 4.54 26.46 -12.91
CA ILE A 134 4.61 25.19 -13.66
C ILE A 134 5.49 25.36 -14.91
N VAL A 135 5.30 26.42 -15.68
CA VAL A 135 6.16 26.79 -16.82
C VAL A 135 7.62 26.98 -16.36
N GLY A 136 7.82 27.62 -15.22
CA GLY A 136 9.12 27.84 -14.60
C GLY A 136 9.87 26.54 -14.25
N ILE A 137 9.16 25.51 -13.79
CA ILE A 137 9.74 24.19 -13.50
C ILE A 137 10.30 23.54 -14.75
N TYR A 138 9.55 23.52 -15.86
CA TYR A 138 10.03 22.95 -17.12
C TYR A 138 11.27 23.67 -17.65
N ASN A 139 11.29 25.00 -17.53
CA ASN A 139 12.48 25.78 -17.86
C ASN A 139 13.69 25.44 -16.97
N LYS A 140 13.47 25.19 -15.67
CA LYS A 140 14.51 24.77 -14.72
C LYS A 140 15.02 23.35 -15.03
N TRP A 141 14.13 22.42 -15.37
CA TRP A 141 14.48 21.07 -15.80
C TRP A 141 15.34 21.07 -17.08
N LEU A 142 14.96 21.87 -18.09
CA LEU A 142 15.74 22.04 -19.31
C LEU A 142 17.14 22.63 -19.02
N LYS A 143 17.24 23.63 -18.14
CA LYS A 143 18.53 24.22 -17.73
C LYS A 143 19.45 23.22 -17.04
N LYS A 144 18.91 22.24 -16.31
CA LYS A 144 19.66 21.13 -15.71
C LYS A 144 20.07 20.05 -16.71
N GLY A 145 19.79 20.25 -17.99
CA GLY A 145 20.14 19.30 -19.04
C GLY A 145 19.06 18.27 -19.31
N ALA A 146 17.82 18.50 -18.90
CA ALA A 146 16.71 17.55 -19.08
C ALA A 146 17.06 16.15 -18.55
N PRO A 147 17.38 16.02 -17.24
CA PRO A 147 17.69 14.72 -16.66
C PRO A 147 16.54 13.74 -16.86
N GLY A 148 16.89 12.48 -17.16
CA GLY A 148 15.93 11.39 -17.27
C GLY A 148 15.28 11.04 -15.92
N LYS A 149 14.31 10.11 -15.95
CA LYS A 149 13.65 9.64 -14.72
C LYS A 149 14.68 9.11 -13.72
N GLY A 150 14.63 9.59 -12.48
CA GLY A 150 15.55 9.19 -11.40
C GLY A 150 17.01 9.66 -11.57
N GLU A 151 17.36 10.34 -12.66
CA GLU A 151 18.71 10.87 -12.87
C GLU A 151 18.86 12.27 -12.29
N GLY A 152 20.01 12.57 -11.68
CA GLY A 152 20.34 13.92 -11.22
C GLY A 152 19.46 14.46 -10.07
N GLY A 153 18.75 13.58 -9.35
CA GLY A 153 17.94 13.93 -8.18
C GLY A 153 16.73 14.81 -8.49
N TRP A 154 16.18 14.72 -9.70
CA TRP A 154 14.99 15.46 -10.10
C TRP A 154 13.72 14.64 -9.84
N ASN A 155 12.96 15.02 -8.82
CA ASN A 155 11.63 14.48 -8.56
C ASN A 155 10.57 15.47 -9.05
N TRP A 156 9.76 15.06 -10.02
CA TRP A 156 8.71 15.89 -10.62
C TRP A 156 7.53 16.14 -9.68
N ASN A 157 7.20 15.14 -8.87
CA ASN A 157 6.16 15.26 -7.86
C ASN A 157 6.52 16.31 -6.81
N TRP A 158 7.77 16.27 -6.34
CA TRP A 158 8.33 17.25 -5.42
C TRP A 158 8.31 18.67 -5.98
N GLU A 159 8.89 18.86 -7.17
CA GLU A 159 9.05 20.20 -7.75
C GLU A 159 7.69 20.79 -8.14
N MET A 160 6.75 19.98 -8.67
CA MET A 160 5.47 20.49 -9.18
C MET A 160 4.32 20.43 -8.17
N CYS A 161 4.11 19.28 -7.52
CA CYS A 161 2.92 19.07 -6.69
C CYS A 161 3.06 19.54 -5.24
N HIS A 162 4.28 19.63 -4.72
CA HIS A 162 4.51 20.27 -3.42
C HIS A 162 5.00 21.70 -3.58
N ARG A 163 6.14 21.90 -4.25
CA ARG A 163 6.85 23.20 -4.20
C ARG A 163 6.18 24.33 -5.00
N ALA A 164 5.65 24.05 -6.20
CA ALA A 164 5.04 25.11 -7.02
C ALA A 164 3.55 25.32 -6.76
N THR A 165 2.79 24.23 -6.55
CA THR A 165 1.33 24.29 -6.54
C THR A 165 0.71 24.05 -5.15
N GLU A 166 1.53 23.62 -4.18
CA GLU A 166 1.10 23.22 -2.83
C GLU A 166 -0.11 22.27 -2.84
N ALA A 167 -0.23 21.47 -3.90
CA ALA A 167 -1.37 20.59 -4.15
C ALA A 167 -1.29 19.30 -3.32
N CYS A 168 -0.07 18.84 -3.04
CA CYS A 168 0.22 17.64 -2.27
C CYS A 168 1.01 17.96 -1.00
N PRO A 169 0.72 17.26 0.10
CA PRO A 169 1.54 17.32 1.31
C PRO A 169 2.94 16.75 1.04
N GLU A 170 3.91 17.15 1.87
CA GLU A 170 5.33 16.83 1.69
C GLU A 170 5.56 15.32 1.57
N GLU A 171 4.88 14.56 2.42
CA GLU A 171 5.01 13.11 2.52
C GLU A 171 4.65 12.43 1.21
N LEU A 172 3.63 12.91 0.49
CA LEU A 172 3.22 12.32 -0.80
C LEU A 172 4.09 12.80 -1.96
N ALA A 173 4.67 14.00 -1.88
CA ALA A 173 5.44 14.58 -2.96
C ALA A 173 6.90 14.09 -3.02
N MET A 174 7.39 13.52 -1.92
CA MET A 174 8.72 12.91 -1.85
C MET A 174 8.81 11.57 -2.61
N HIS A 175 7.67 10.95 -2.90
CA HIS A 175 7.55 9.72 -3.69
C HIS A 175 7.50 10.03 -5.19
N GLU A 176 7.92 9.07 -6.02
CA GLU A 176 7.81 9.18 -7.47
C GLU A 176 6.34 9.02 -7.93
N LEU A 177 5.99 9.63 -9.06
CA LEU A 177 4.59 9.63 -9.55
C LEU A 177 4.08 8.23 -9.87
N GLU A 178 4.96 7.35 -10.34
CA GLU A 178 4.67 5.96 -10.66
C GLU A 178 4.20 5.15 -9.45
N GLU A 179 4.53 5.60 -8.24
CA GLU A 179 4.03 5.01 -6.99
C GLU A 179 2.53 5.26 -6.80
N PHE A 180 1.99 6.30 -7.44
CA PHE A 180 0.60 6.75 -7.35
C PHE A 180 -0.26 6.47 -8.60
N ASP A 181 0.34 5.86 -9.62
CA ASP A 181 -0.36 5.45 -10.84
C ASP A 181 -1.13 4.13 -10.66
N ASP A 182 -0.94 3.45 -9.52
CA ASP A 182 -1.62 2.19 -9.17
C ASP A 182 -2.71 2.40 -8.12
N ASP A 183 -3.75 3.13 -8.49
CA ASP A 183 -4.91 3.35 -7.65
C ASP A 183 -5.79 2.09 -7.45
N GLY A 184 -5.28 0.93 -7.87
CA GLY A 184 -6.03 -0.32 -7.95
C GLY A 184 -7.12 -0.34 -9.02
N ALA A 185 -7.27 0.73 -9.81
CA ALA A 185 -8.31 0.90 -10.83
C ALA A 185 -7.78 0.92 -12.28
N GLY A 186 -6.46 0.78 -12.47
CA GLY A 186 -5.88 0.56 -13.81
C GLY A 186 -6.41 -0.73 -14.45
N GLU A 187 -6.66 -0.70 -15.77
CA GLU A 187 -6.74 -1.93 -16.56
C GLU A 187 -5.56 -2.81 -16.18
N ALA A 188 -5.86 -4.02 -15.73
CA ALA A 188 -4.93 -5.01 -15.19
C ALA A 188 -3.84 -5.42 -16.20
N SER A 189 -2.90 -4.52 -16.52
CA SER A 189 -1.57 -4.90 -16.93
C SER A 189 -0.73 -5.14 -15.68
N GLU A 190 -1.05 -6.27 -15.04
CA GLU A 190 -0.15 -7.13 -14.27
C GLU A 190 0.72 -6.47 -13.18
N ARG A 191 0.12 -5.95 -12.09
CA ARG A 191 0.81 -6.02 -10.79
C ARG A 191 0.59 -7.41 -10.21
N ARG A 192 1.67 -8.20 -10.24
CA ARG A 192 1.72 -9.54 -9.67
C ARG A 192 2.14 -9.40 -8.21
N TYR A 193 1.17 -9.31 -7.31
CA TYR A 193 1.45 -9.49 -5.88
C TYR A 193 1.81 -10.95 -5.66
N ARG A 194 2.87 -11.18 -4.88
CA ARG A 194 3.14 -12.50 -4.36
C ARG A 194 2.01 -12.86 -3.41
N SER A 195 1.30 -13.95 -3.70
CA SER A 195 0.20 -14.43 -2.88
C SER A 195 0.32 -15.94 -2.78
N GLU A 196 0.04 -16.46 -1.60
CA GLU A 196 -0.34 -17.86 -1.45
C GLU A 196 -1.73 -18.08 -2.05
N GLN A 197 -2.07 -19.35 -2.28
CA GLN A 197 -3.39 -19.74 -2.74
C GLN A 197 -4.47 -19.17 -1.80
N THR A 198 -5.53 -18.60 -2.38
CA THR A 198 -6.66 -18.11 -1.59
C THR A 198 -7.24 -19.25 -0.74
N PRO A 199 -7.25 -19.09 0.59
CA PRO A 199 -7.71 -20.15 1.47
C PRO A 199 -9.22 -20.35 1.33
N GLU A 200 -9.70 -21.53 1.72
CA GLU A 200 -11.13 -21.76 1.86
C GLU A 200 -11.73 -20.78 2.88
N ARG A 201 -12.99 -20.40 2.67
CA ARG A 201 -13.65 -19.41 3.53
C ARG A 201 -13.70 -19.92 4.98
N GLY A 202 -13.14 -19.14 5.89
CA GLY A 202 -13.09 -19.49 7.31
C GLY A 202 -11.93 -20.41 7.69
N HIS A 203 -10.97 -20.64 6.80
CA HIS A 203 -9.72 -21.32 7.16
C HIS A 203 -8.97 -20.50 8.22
N GLU A 204 -8.45 -21.21 9.22
CA GLU A 204 -7.72 -20.61 10.33
C GLU A 204 -6.33 -21.23 10.46
N THR A 205 -5.36 -20.39 10.82
CA THR A 205 -4.00 -20.76 11.20
C THR A 205 -3.71 -20.12 12.55
N ASP A 206 -3.22 -20.91 13.50
CA ASP A 206 -2.95 -20.47 14.88
C ASP A 206 -4.13 -19.76 15.57
N GLY A 207 -5.36 -20.20 15.28
CA GLY A 207 -6.59 -19.64 15.86
C GLY A 207 -6.98 -18.27 15.32
N MET A 208 -6.45 -17.87 14.16
CA MET A 208 -6.77 -16.64 13.45
C MET A 208 -7.16 -16.97 12.01
N LEU A 209 -8.04 -16.17 11.41
CA LEU A 209 -8.40 -16.34 10.00
C LEU A 209 -7.18 -16.16 9.10
N THR A 210 -6.95 -17.10 8.18
CA THR A 210 -5.87 -16.99 7.21
C THR A 210 -6.25 -15.96 6.15
N VAL A 211 -5.41 -14.94 5.97
CA VAL A 211 -5.58 -13.88 4.99
C VAL A 211 -4.37 -13.89 4.06
N THR A 212 -4.62 -13.91 2.77
CA THR A 212 -3.60 -13.84 1.71
C THR A 212 -3.70 -12.52 0.97
N ALA A 213 -2.70 -12.17 0.16
CA ALA A 213 -2.75 -10.97 -0.66
C ALA A 213 -4.02 -10.95 -1.54
N GLY A 214 -4.34 -12.09 -2.18
CA GLY A 214 -5.52 -12.24 -3.03
C GLY A 214 -6.87 -12.23 -2.32
N SER A 215 -6.91 -12.42 -0.99
CA SER A 215 -8.16 -12.42 -0.20
C SER A 215 -8.29 -11.20 0.72
N TYR A 216 -7.26 -10.37 0.83
CA TYR A 216 -7.18 -9.30 1.81
C TYR A 216 -8.36 -8.33 1.73
N TYR A 217 -8.68 -7.84 0.53
CA TYR A 217 -9.79 -6.89 0.36
C TYR A 217 -11.13 -7.53 0.75
N ASP A 218 -11.43 -8.71 0.22
CA ASP A 218 -12.71 -9.38 0.44
C ASP A 218 -12.94 -9.77 1.91
N VAL A 219 -11.87 -10.14 2.62
CA VAL A 219 -11.95 -10.62 4.01
C VAL A 219 -11.85 -9.48 5.02
N VAL A 220 -10.92 -8.54 4.83
CA VAL A 220 -10.58 -7.51 5.84
C VAL A 220 -11.37 -6.21 5.62
N VAL A 221 -11.56 -5.80 4.36
CA VAL A 221 -11.93 -4.44 4.00
C VAL A 221 -13.38 -4.33 3.52
N LYS A 222 -13.84 -5.27 2.70
CA LYS A 222 -15.10 -5.20 1.96
C LYS A 222 -16.34 -5.11 2.85
N ASP A 223 -16.34 -5.79 3.99
CA ASP A 223 -17.47 -5.74 4.92
C ASP A 223 -17.32 -4.57 5.90
N PRO A 224 -18.14 -3.50 5.78
CA PRO A 224 -18.05 -2.36 6.66
C PRO A 224 -18.59 -2.65 8.07
N ALA A 225 -19.36 -3.72 8.30
CA ALA A 225 -19.97 -4.00 9.59
C ALA A 225 -19.02 -4.68 10.59
N VAL A 226 -17.90 -5.22 10.12
CA VAL A 226 -16.98 -6.04 10.91
C VAL A 226 -15.76 -5.23 11.34
N ASN A 227 -15.34 -5.38 12.60
CA ASN A 227 -14.03 -4.91 13.05
C ASN A 227 -13.02 -6.03 12.78
N PHE A 228 -11.93 -5.72 12.08
CA PHE A 228 -10.97 -6.74 11.67
C PHE A 228 -9.58 -6.40 12.17
N LEU A 229 -9.00 -7.22 13.06
CA LEU A 229 -7.64 -7.09 13.53
C LEU A 229 -6.73 -7.96 12.67
N VAL A 230 -5.84 -7.34 11.91
CA VAL A 230 -4.88 -8.03 11.06
C VAL A 230 -3.54 -8.10 11.76
N TYR A 231 -2.99 -9.30 11.89
CA TYR A 231 -1.62 -9.55 12.25
C TYR A 231 -0.81 -9.86 10.98
N THR A 232 0.07 -8.95 10.60
CA THR A 232 1.06 -9.20 9.55
C THR A 232 2.23 -9.94 10.19
N ALA A 233 2.34 -11.23 9.90
CA ALA A 233 3.25 -12.17 10.54
C ALA A 233 4.44 -12.50 9.63
N PHE A 234 5.55 -12.88 10.27
CA PHE A 234 6.74 -13.47 9.65
C PHE A 234 7.00 -14.80 10.37
N PRO A 235 6.22 -15.85 10.07
CA PRO A 235 6.15 -17.06 10.86
C PRO A 235 7.31 -18.04 10.61
N ASP A 236 8.31 -17.70 9.78
CA ASP A 236 9.49 -18.54 9.56
C ASP A 236 10.11 -18.97 10.91
N PRO A 237 10.07 -20.26 11.27
CA PRO A 237 10.54 -20.75 12.57
C PRO A 237 12.06 -20.62 12.74
N ASP A 238 12.80 -20.54 11.63
CA ASP A 238 14.25 -20.33 11.62
C ASP A 238 14.60 -18.84 11.40
N GLY A 239 13.59 -17.97 11.27
CA GLY A 239 13.71 -16.55 10.96
C GLY A 239 13.93 -15.65 12.18
N GLU A 240 14.29 -14.39 11.92
CA GLU A 240 14.54 -13.36 12.96
C GLU A 240 13.33 -13.09 13.86
N HIS A 241 12.11 -13.39 13.38
CA HIS A 241 10.86 -13.08 14.07
C HIS A 241 10.15 -14.31 14.67
N ALA A 242 10.82 -15.48 14.71
CA ALA A 242 10.23 -16.72 15.23
C ALA A 242 9.73 -16.59 16.68
N GLU A 243 10.55 -16.04 17.59
CA GLU A 243 10.16 -15.84 19.00
C GLU A 243 9.02 -14.83 19.16
N PHE A 244 9.01 -13.78 18.32
CA PHE A 244 7.94 -12.78 18.29
C PHE A 244 6.61 -13.45 17.94
N HIS A 245 6.61 -14.25 16.86
CA HIS A 245 5.42 -14.96 16.40
C HIS A 245 4.91 -15.96 17.44
N ALA A 246 5.80 -16.79 17.98
CA ALA A 246 5.48 -17.77 19.03
C ALA A 246 4.88 -17.11 20.29
N SER A 247 5.33 -15.88 20.62
CA SER A 247 4.83 -15.13 21.77
C SER A 247 3.44 -14.52 21.51
N ILE A 248 3.23 -13.90 20.34
CA ILE A 248 2.04 -13.08 20.08
C ILE A 248 0.82 -13.91 19.64
N ALA A 249 1.03 -14.97 18.86
CA ALA A 249 -0.07 -15.75 18.26
C ALA A 249 -1.03 -16.32 19.32
N PRO A 250 -0.56 -16.91 20.45
CA PRO A 250 -1.46 -17.40 21.50
C PRO A 250 -2.36 -16.32 22.10
N ALA A 251 -1.87 -15.09 22.25
CA ALA A 251 -2.65 -13.99 22.82
C ALA A 251 -3.74 -13.50 21.85
N LEU A 252 -3.44 -13.44 20.56
CA LEU A 252 -4.41 -13.13 19.51
C LEU A 252 -5.49 -14.22 19.42
N ALA A 253 -5.10 -15.50 19.38
CA ALA A 253 -6.02 -16.63 19.34
C ALA A 253 -6.96 -16.66 20.57
N ALA A 254 -6.40 -16.47 21.77
CA ALA A 254 -7.19 -16.41 22.99
C ALA A 254 -8.18 -15.22 22.97
N THR A 255 -7.77 -14.08 22.41
CA THR A 255 -8.65 -12.91 22.28
C THR A 255 -9.78 -13.16 21.29
N GLN A 256 -9.50 -13.77 20.13
CA GLN A 256 -10.55 -14.18 19.17
C GLN A 256 -11.58 -15.07 19.86
N LYS A 257 -11.12 -16.09 20.59
CA LYS A 257 -11.99 -17.00 21.34
C LYS A 257 -12.88 -16.28 22.36
N LEU A 258 -12.35 -15.29 23.08
CA LEU A 258 -13.13 -14.51 24.05
C LEU A 258 -14.28 -13.73 23.39
N PHE A 259 -14.07 -13.22 22.17
CA PHE A 259 -15.14 -12.55 21.41
C PHE A 259 -16.16 -13.54 20.83
N ASP A 260 -15.71 -14.71 20.39
CA ASP A 260 -16.60 -15.77 19.91
C ASP A 260 -17.49 -16.29 21.05
N ASP A 261 -16.92 -16.58 22.23
CA ASP A 261 -17.65 -17.01 23.42
C ASP A 261 -18.65 -15.93 23.90
N ALA A 262 -18.36 -14.65 23.64
CA ALA A 262 -19.24 -13.52 23.93
C ALA A 262 -20.32 -13.27 22.86
N GLY A 263 -20.39 -14.09 21.80
CA GLY A 263 -21.37 -13.98 20.72
C GLY A 263 -21.11 -12.82 19.75
N LEU A 264 -19.89 -12.31 19.70
CA LEU A 264 -19.48 -11.20 18.82
C LEU A 264 -18.52 -11.64 17.71
N GLY A 265 -18.38 -12.94 17.50
CA GLY A 265 -17.54 -13.51 16.45
C GLY A 265 -17.89 -13.01 15.05
N ASP A 266 -19.14 -12.67 14.76
CA ASP A 266 -19.53 -12.16 13.43
C ASP A 266 -19.18 -10.69 13.20
N VAL A 267 -18.87 -9.93 14.26
CA VAL A 267 -18.60 -8.47 14.17
C VAL A 267 -17.20 -8.07 14.63
N PHE A 268 -16.45 -9.02 15.19
CA PHE A 268 -15.02 -8.89 15.48
C PHE A 268 -14.29 -10.15 15.03
N LYS A 269 -13.31 -9.96 14.15
CA LYS A 269 -12.45 -11.02 13.61
C LYS A 269 -10.99 -10.65 13.74
N ILE A 270 -10.16 -11.63 14.02
CA ILE A 270 -8.70 -11.55 13.95
C ILE A 270 -8.24 -12.43 12.79
N GLY A 271 -7.40 -11.89 11.94
CA GLY A 271 -6.78 -12.65 10.86
C GLY A 271 -5.28 -12.40 10.77
N MET A 272 -4.59 -13.35 10.16
CA MET A 272 -3.15 -13.35 9.99
C MET A 272 -2.81 -13.33 8.50
N VAL A 273 -1.86 -12.48 8.11
CA VAL A 273 -1.20 -12.53 6.81
C VAL A 273 0.23 -12.98 6.99
N ASN A 274 0.62 -14.06 6.32
CA ASN A 274 2.03 -14.48 6.26
C ASN A 274 2.79 -13.60 5.25
N ALA A 275 3.54 -12.62 5.73
CA ALA A 275 4.29 -11.68 4.92
C ALA A 275 5.54 -12.28 4.25
N ASP A 276 6.01 -13.45 4.70
CA ASP A 276 7.11 -14.16 4.03
C ASP A 276 6.68 -14.63 2.63
N ASN A 277 5.40 -14.94 2.46
CA ASN A 277 4.84 -15.49 1.23
C ASN A 277 3.76 -14.60 0.57
N ASN A 278 3.29 -13.54 1.23
CA ASN A 278 2.27 -12.64 0.71
C ASN A 278 2.73 -11.18 0.78
N ASP A 279 2.52 -10.45 -0.29
CA ASP A 279 2.60 -9.00 -0.25
C ASP A 279 1.29 -8.46 0.35
N VAL A 280 1.36 -7.58 1.35
CA VAL A 280 0.15 -6.88 1.82
C VAL A 280 -0.16 -5.78 0.79
N PRO A 281 -1.29 -5.86 0.07
CA PRO A 281 -1.54 -4.96 -1.05
C PRO A 281 -1.67 -3.51 -0.56
N PRO A 282 -1.06 -2.54 -1.25
CA PRO A 282 -1.35 -1.13 -1.02
C PRO A 282 -2.87 -0.88 -1.13
N PRO A 283 -3.44 0.00 -0.28
CA PRO A 283 -2.79 0.84 0.72
C PRO A 283 -2.66 0.24 2.12
N TYR A 284 -3.00 -1.05 2.28
CA TYR A 284 -3.21 -1.70 3.57
C TYR A 284 -1.92 -2.13 4.27
N GLY A 285 -0.82 -2.21 3.53
CA GLY A 285 0.52 -2.47 4.06
C GLY A 285 1.55 -1.67 3.30
N MET A 286 1.91 -0.49 3.81
CA MET A 286 3.09 0.21 3.31
C MET A 286 4.34 -0.53 3.82
N VAL A 287 4.95 -1.34 2.94
CA VAL A 287 6.28 -1.96 3.11
C VAL A 287 6.54 -2.43 4.55
N THR A 288 5.62 -3.18 5.13
CA THR A 288 5.79 -3.76 6.47
C THR A 288 6.90 -4.80 6.41
N LYS A 289 8.09 -4.45 6.89
CA LYS A 289 9.26 -5.34 6.97
C LYS A 289 9.41 -6.02 8.32
N THR A 290 8.51 -5.72 9.25
CA THR A 290 8.51 -6.24 10.62
C THR A 290 7.09 -6.65 11.00
N PRO A 291 6.94 -7.60 11.95
CA PRO A 291 5.64 -8.01 12.45
C PRO A 291 4.81 -6.79 12.91
N SER A 292 3.51 -6.77 12.59
CA SER A 292 2.64 -5.66 12.98
C SER A 292 1.21 -6.11 13.24
N VAL A 293 0.53 -5.42 14.15
CA VAL A 293 -0.89 -5.64 14.45
C VAL A 293 -1.66 -4.37 14.14
N CYS A 294 -2.72 -4.50 13.35
CA CYS A 294 -3.47 -3.39 12.80
C CYS A 294 -4.98 -3.65 12.86
N LEU A 295 -5.75 -2.77 13.49
CA LEU A 295 -7.20 -2.85 13.54
C LEU A 295 -7.83 -2.01 12.42
N TYR A 296 -8.74 -2.63 11.67
CA TYR A 296 -9.64 -2.02 10.69
C TYR A 296 -11.05 -1.91 11.28
N PRO A 297 -11.42 -0.76 11.88
CA PRO A 297 -12.68 -0.63 12.59
C PRO A 297 -13.88 -0.69 11.66
N ALA A 298 -15.01 -1.18 12.17
CA ALA A 298 -16.28 -1.15 11.43
C ALA A 298 -16.64 0.29 11.06
N ASN A 299 -17.17 0.47 9.84
CA ASN A 299 -17.52 1.74 9.20
C ASN A 299 -16.35 2.73 9.06
N ASN A 300 -15.11 2.33 9.35
CA ASN A 300 -13.92 3.19 9.28
C ASN A 300 -12.68 2.43 8.76
N LYS A 301 -12.88 1.57 7.76
CA LYS A 301 -11.83 0.73 7.15
C LYS A 301 -10.69 1.53 6.52
N GLY A 302 -10.96 2.77 6.11
CA GLY A 302 -9.96 3.69 5.54
C GLY A 302 -9.04 4.35 6.59
N TRP A 303 -9.26 4.12 7.89
CA TRP A 303 -8.36 4.59 8.94
C TRP A 303 -7.94 3.42 9.85
N PRO A 304 -7.03 2.56 9.39
CA PRO A 304 -6.46 1.53 10.24
C PRO A 304 -5.80 2.12 11.50
N ARG A 305 -5.84 1.39 12.60
CA ARG A 305 -5.15 1.72 13.86
C ARG A 305 -4.06 0.69 14.08
N TYR A 306 -2.80 1.12 14.09
CA TYR A 306 -1.67 0.23 14.38
C TYR A 306 -1.43 0.19 15.88
N ASN A 307 -1.14 -1.00 16.41
CA ASN A 307 -0.61 -1.12 17.76
C ASN A 307 0.88 -0.77 17.75
N THR A 308 1.25 0.32 18.40
CA THR A 308 2.63 0.79 18.51
C THR A 308 3.40 0.16 19.68
N GLU A 309 2.71 -0.59 20.55
CA GLU A 309 3.25 -1.18 21.77
C GLU A 309 3.17 -2.71 21.70
N LEU A 310 3.87 -3.31 20.74
CA LEU A 310 3.85 -4.77 20.53
C LEU A 310 4.75 -5.54 21.51
N ASN A 311 5.61 -4.87 22.26
CA ASN A 311 6.49 -5.44 23.30
C ASN A 311 7.23 -6.73 22.84
N ASP A 312 7.85 -6.69 21.66
CA ASP A 312 8.54 -7.84 21.04
C ASP A 312 7.64 -9.09 20.93
N GLY A 313 6.34 -8.89 20.71
CA GLY A 313 5.34 -9.96 20.59
C GLY A 313 4.84 -10.48 21.94
N ARG A 314 5.38 -9.99 23.06
CA ARG A 314 5.00 -10.41 24.42
C ARG A 314 3.74 -9.70 24.89
N LEU A 315 2.66 -9.90 24.14
CA LEU A 315 1.33 -9.41 24.47
C LEU A 315 0.54 -10.50 25.22
N THR A 316 -0.21 -10.10 26.22
CA THR A 316 -1.23 -10.94 26.85
C THR A 316 -2.60 -10.67 26.22
N PRO A 317 -3.60 -11.55 26.41
CA PRO A 317 -4.98 -11.24 26.00
C PRO A 317 -5.50 -9.91 26.56
N PHE A 318 -5.07 -9.53 27.77
CA PHE A 318 -5.40 -8.22 28.34
C PHE A 318 -4.88 -7.06 27.46
N ASP A 319 -3.65 -7.14 26.97
CA ASP A 319 -3.05 -6.07 26.16
C ASP A 319 -3.76 -5.93 24.81
N VAL A 320 -4.13 -7.05 24.19
CA VAL A 320 -4.91 -7.07 22.94
C VAL A 320 -6.31 -6.49 23.18
N LEU A 321 -7.01 -6.91 24.25
CA LEU A 321 -8.32 -6.36 24.62
C LEU A 321 -8.25 -4.86 24.96
N PHE A 322 -7.17 -4.41 25.60
CA PHE A 322 -6.96 -2.99 25.88
C PHE A 322 -6.82 -2.19 24.59
N PHE A 323 -6.02 -2.68 23.64
CA PHE A 323 -5.88 -2.07 22.33
C PHE A 323 -7.22 -1.99 21.58
N VAL A 324 -7.94 -3.11 21.48
CA VAL A 324 -9.27 -3.19 20.84
C VAL A 324 -10.27 -2.26 21.55
N GLY A 325 -10.26 -2.23 22.88
CA GLY A 325 -11.10 -1.38 23.71
C GLY A 325 -10.89 0.12 23.50
N ASN A 326 -9.76 0.55 22.95
CA ASN A 326 -9.46 1.96 22.67
C ASN A 326 -9.63 2.34 21.20
N THR A 327 -9.72 1.38 20.28
CA THR A 327 -9.59 1.63 18.84
C THR A 327 -10.75 1.10 17.99
N ALA A 328 -11.50 0.11 18.47
CA ALA A 328 -12.61 -0.49 17.74
C ALA A 328 -13.88 0.39 17.74
N SER A 329 -14.87 -0.03 16.94
CA SER A 329 -16.22 0.53 17.00
C SER A 329 -16.83 0.40 18.41
N GLU A 330 -17.79 1.26 18.73
CA GLU A 330 -18.37 1.39 20.08
C GLU A 330 -18.80 0.05 20.70
N THR A 331 -19.53 -0.78 19.96
CA THR A 331 -20.01 -2.09 20.44
C THR A 331 -18.87 -3.04 20.80
N VAL A 332 -17.88 -3.18 19.91
CA VAL A 332 -16.73 -4.07 20.13
C VAL A 332 -15.83 -3.52 21.23
N ALA A 333 -15.61 -2.21 21.27
CA ALA A 333 -14.81 -1.55 22.29
C ALA A 333 -15.45 -1.69 23.69
N ALA A 334 -16.78 -1.54 23.79
CA ALA A 334 -17.50 -1.75 25.03
C ALA A 334 -17.38 -3.19 25.53
N LYS A 335 -17.53 -4.18 24.64
CA LYS A 335 -17.35 -5.59 25.02
C LYS A 335 -15.90 -5.88 25.43
N ALA A 336 -14.90 -5.36 24.73
CA ALA A 336 -13.50 -5.56 25.11
C ALA A 336 -13.24 -5.10 26.55
N ARG A 337 -13.79 -3.94 26.94
CA ARG A 337 -13.69 -3.40 28.31
C ARG A 337 -14.47 -4.21 29.34
N GLU A 338 -15.56 -4.86 28.93
CA GLU A 338 -16.30 -5.79 29.78
C GLU A 338 -15.50 -7.08 30.01
N LEU A 339 -14.97 -7.68 28.93
CA LEU A 339 -14.13 -8.88 28.98
C LEU A 339 -12.89 -8.68 29.87
N MET A 340 -12.25 -7.50 29.81
CA MET A 340 -11.14 -7.17 30.73
C MET A 340 -11.53 -7.17 32.22
N LYS A 341 -12.80 -7.04 32.56
CA LYS A 341 -13.29 -7.04 33.96
C LYS A 341 -13.85 -8.37 34.41
N THR A 342 -14.41 -9.15 33.47
CA THR A 342 -15.15 -10.37 33.78
C THR A 342 -14.35 -11.64 33.54
N THR A 343 -13.35 -11.60 32.66
CA THR A 343 -12.52 -12.76 32.35
C THR A 343 -11.53 -13.02 33.50
N PRO A 344 -11.33 -14.28 33.91
CA PRO A 344 -10.35 -14.64 34.95
C PRO A 344 -8.93 -14.13 34.64
N ASP A 345 -8.22 -13.69 35.68
CA ASP A 345 -6.89 -13.10 35.57
C ASP A 345 -5.83 -14.08 35.02
N ASP A 346 -5.97 -15.38 35.30
CA ASP A 346 -5.11 -16.45 34.79
C ASP A 346 -5.24 -16.64 33.28
N VAL A 347 -6.39 -16.27 32.69
CA VAL A 347 -6.60 -16.22 31.24
C VAL A 347 -6.09 -14.90 30.68
N LEU A 348 -6.46 -13.77 31.29
CA LEU A 348 -6.13 -12.43 30.79
C LEU A 348 -4.64 -12.13 30.80
N ARG A 349 -3.92 -12.61 31.82
CA ARG A 349 -2.50 -12.32 32.05
C ARG A 349 -1.61 -13.53 31.76
N ARG A 350 -2.14 -14.56 31.09
CA ARG A 350 -1.35 -15.71 30.68
C ARG A 350 -0.23 -15.25 29.76
N LYS A 351 1.00 -15.55 30.14
CA LYS A 351 2.20 -15.28 29.34
C LYS A 351 2.58 -16.56 28.62
N SER A 352 2.55 -16.53 27.30
CA SER A 352 2.93 -17.66 26.44
C SER A 352 4.44 -17.93 26.42
N TRP A 353 5.24 -16.91 26.77
CA TRP A 353 6.71 -16.94 26.74
C TRP A 353 7.35 -17.26 28.10
N ASP A 354 6.57 -17.31 29.18
CA ASP A 354 7.07 -17.83 30.46
C ASP A 354 7.02 -19.36 30.33
N HIS A 355 8.11 -19.97 29.84
CA HIS A 355 8.29 -21.40 29.94
C HIS A 355 8.38 -21.74 31.43
N ASP A 356 7.38 -22.43 31.97
CA ASP A 356 7.54 -23.09 33.26
C ASP A 356 8.81 -23.96 33.17
N GLU A 357 9.83 -23.64 33.97
CA GLU A 357 10.95 -24.54 34.22
C GLU A 357 10.37 -25.85 34.78
N LEU A 358 10.26 -26.87 33.91
CA LEU A 358 10.02 -28.26 34.29
C LEU A 358 11.13 -29.15 33.74
#